data_AF-A0A821UX41-F1
#
_entry.id   AF-A0A821UX41-F1
#
_cell.length_a   1.000
_cell.length_b   1.000
_cell.length_c   1.000
_cell.angle_alpha   90.00
_cell.angle_beta   90.00
_cell.angle_gamma   90.00
#
_symmetry.space_group_name_H-M   'P 1'
#
loop_
_entity.id
_entity.type
_entity.pdbx_description
1 polymer ?
#
loop_
_entity_poly.entity_id
_entity_poly.type
_entity_poly.pdbx_seq_one_letter_code
_entity_poly.pdbx_strand_id
1 'polypeptide(L)'
;MSTENKVKRVRAPNWETVEKKLLREVLADYVDIIEDKCTDTNTNKRKYHAWQKVYERFNELNVRQRALVELKQQWRMSKVDAKKIMSEHRMPKTKLVVAADHRVQMKTPLTW
;
A
#
# COMPACT_ATOMS: atom_id res chain seq x y z
N MET A 1 16.24 -20.46 36.89
CA MET A 1 16.65 -19.48 35.86
C MET A 1 16.14 -19.99 34.52
N SER A 2 15.04 -19.46 34.00
CA SER A 2 14.48 -19.90 32.72
C SER A 2 14.85 -18.88 31.65
N THR A 3 15.76 -19.25 30.76
CA THR A 3 16.12 -18.44 29.60
C THR A 3 15.04 -18.60 28.53
N GLU A 4 14.13 -17.63 28.49
CA GLU A 4 13.08 -17.57 27.48
C GLU A 4 13.70 -17.35 26.10
N ASN A 5 13.60 -18.37 25.24
CA ASN A 5 14.16 -18.37 23.91
C ASN A 5 13.33 -17.42 23.01
N LYS A 6 13.75 -16.16 22.95
CA LYS A 6 13.07 -15.11 22.16
C LYS A 6 13.29 -15.40 20.68
N VAL A 7 12.34 -16.09 20.05
CA VAL A 7 12.37 -16.39 18.60
C VAL A 7 12.51 -15.07 17.85
N LYS A 8 13.67 -14.85 17.23
CA LYS A 8 13.94 -13.66 16.41
C LYS A 8 13.00 -13.71 15.21
N ARG A 9 12.10 -12.74 15.09
CA ARG A 9 11.18 -12.62 13.94
C ARG A 9 12.00 -12.50 12.66
N VAL A 10 11.96 -13.51 11.81
CA VAL A 10 12.51 -13.44 10.46
C VAL A 10 11.68 -12.43 9.68
N ARG A 11 12.34 -11.46 9.04
CA ARG A 11 11.67 -10.45 8.23
C ARG A 11 11.00 -11.14 7.05
N ALA A 12 9.70 -10.93 6.88
CA ALA A 12 8.98 -11.45 5.72
C ALA A 12 9.60 -10.89 4.43
N PRO A 13 9.68 -11.69 3.35
CA PRO A 13 10.15 -11.22 2.06
C PRO A 13 9.32 -10.05 1.55
N ASN A 14 9.96 -9.13 0.82
CA ASN A 14 9.28 -7.97 0.25
C ASN A 14 8.18 -8.39 -0.75
N TRP A 15 7.16 -7.55 -0.93
CA TRP A 15 6.11 -7.76 -1.92
C TRP A 15 6.53 -7.23 -3.29
N GLU A 16 6.54 -8.09 -4.29
CA GLU A 16 6.94 -7.74 -5.65
C GLU A 16 5.80 -7.07 -6.42
N THR A 17 6.12 -6.29 -7.45
CA THR A 17 5.09 -5.58 -8.24
C THR A 17 4.14 -6.54 -8.96
N VAL A 18 4.68 -7.64 -9.49
CA VAL A 18 3.90 -8.72 -10.13
C VAL A 18 2.98 -9.41 -9.12
N GLU A 19 3.51 -9.69 -7.93
CA GLU A 19 2.77 -10.29 -6.81
C GLU A 19 1.62 -9.38 -6.36
N LYS A 20 1.86 -8.07 -6.23
CA LYS A 20 0.83 -7.08 -5.91
C LYS A 20 -0.23 -6.97 -6.99
N LYS A 21 0.15 -7.11 -8.28
CA LYS A 21 -0.79 -7.08 -9.40
C LYS A 21 -1.70 -8.30 -9.39
N LEU A 22 -1.12 -9.50 -9.24
CA LEU A 22 -1.86 -10.76 -9.12
C LEU A 22 -2.87 -10.69 -7.96
N LEU A 23 -2.47 -10.16 -6.80
CA LEU A 23 -3.38 -10.00 -5.66
C LEU A 23 -4.61 -9.17 -6.01
N ARG A 24 -4.44 -8.07 -6.76
CA ARG A 24 -5.57 -7.22 -7.18
C ARG A 24 -6.47 -7.92 -8.18
N GLU A 25 -5.90 -8.68 -9.12
CA GLU A 25 -6.67 -9.45 -10.10
C GLU A 25 -7.52 -10.52 -9.43
N VAL A 26 -6.93 -11.31 -8.53
CA VAL A 26 -7.68 -12.34 -7.77
C VAL A 26 -8.74 -11.70 -6.88
N LEU A 27 -8.46 -10.56 -6.25
CA LEU A 27 -9.42 -9.88 -5.39
C LEU A 27 -10.60 -9.27 -6.15
N ALA A 28 -10.43 -8.90 -7.42
CA ALA A 28 -11.45 -8.19 -8.20
C ALA A 28 -12.79 -8.93 -8.18
N ASP A 29 -12.77 -10.26 -8.26
CA ASP A 29 -13.96 -11.12 -8.25
C ASP A 29 -14.67 -11.20 -6.89
N TYR A 30 -14.01 -10.77 -5.81
CA TYR A 30 -14.49 -10.90 -4.43
C TYR A 30 -14.63 -9.56 -3.69
N VAL A 31 -14.30 -8.43 -4.33
CA VAL A 31 -14.27 -7.09 -3.68
C VAL A 31 -15.61 -6.75 -3.04
N ASP A 32 -16.73 -7.01 -3.71
CA ASP A 32 -18.06 -6.68 -3.20
C ASP A 32 -18.40 -7.42 -1.90
N ILE A 33 -17.89 -8.63 -1.73
CA ILE A 33 -18.09 -9.45 -0.53
C ILE A 33 -17.13 -8.99 0.56
N ILE A 34 -15.86 -8.77 0.22
CA ILE A 34 -14.78 -8.45 1.17
C ILE A 34 -14.96 -7.05 1.77
N GLU A 35 -15.36 -6.07 0.95
CA GLU A 35 -15.56 -4.67 1.35
C GLU A 35 -17.00 -4.36 1.79
N ASP A 36 -17.87 -5.37 1.86
CA ASP A 36 -19.21 -5.23 2.44
C ASP A 36 -19.08 -4.61 3.85
N LYS A 37 -19.95 -3.64 4.17
CA LYS A 37 -19.91 -2.93 5.46
C LYS A 37 -20.71 -3.64 6.54
N CYS A 38 -21.53 -4.64 6.20
CA CYS A 38 -22.34 -5.36 7.15
C CYS A 38 -21.47 -6.24 8.07
N THR A 39 -21.81 -6.25 9.36
CA THR A 39 -21.04 -6.91 10.43
C THR A 39 -21.78 -8.08 11.06
N ASP A 40 -22.90 -8.51 10.48
CA ASP A 40 -23.64 -9.66 10.95
C ASP A 40 -22.88 -10.98 10.77
N THR A 41 -23.28 -12.00 11.53
CA THR A 41 -22.64 -13.31 11.55
C THR A 41 -22.55 -13.96 10.16
N ASN A 42 -23.60 -13.84 9.33
CA ASN A 42 -23.63 -14.47 8.01
C ASN A 42 -22.69 -13.74 7.05
N THR A 43 -22.71 -12.41 7.04
CA THR A 43 -21.78 -11.60 6.24
C THR A 43 -20.32 -11.84 6.64
N ASN A 44 -20.03 -11.96 7.94
CA ASN A 44 -18.69 -12.29 8.42
C ASN A 44 -18.23 -13.68 7.95
N LYS A 45 -19.11 -14.69 7.95
CA LYS A 45 -18.82 -16.02 7.37
C LYS A 45 -18.55 -15.93 5.87
N ARG A 46 -19.38 -15.20 5.11
CA ARG A 46 -19.18 -14.99 3.66
C ARG A 46 -17.83 -14.33 3.36
N LYS A 47 -17.48 -13.27 4.09
CA LYS A 47 -16.16 -12.63 4.01
C LYS A 47 -15.03 -13.60 4.32
N TYR A 48 -15.17 -14.41 5.37
CA TYR A 48 -14.18 -15.42 5.71
C TYR A 48 -13.95 -16.41 4.55
N HIS A 49 -15.01 -16.95 3.97
CA HIS A 49 -14.92 -17.86 2.83
C HIS A 49 -14.33 -17.20 1.58
N ALA A 50 -14.72 -15.96 1.27
CA ALA A 50 -14.13 -15.20 0.17
C ALA A 50 -12.62 -15.03 0.36
N TRP A 51 -12.17 -14.72 1.58
CA TRP A 51 -10.74 -14.65 1.91
C TRP A 51 -10.02 -15.99 1.77
N GLN A 52 -10.65 -17.11 2.15
CA GLN A 52 -10.08 -18.45 1.91
C GLN A 52 -9.91 -18.72 0.42
N LYS A 53 -10.90 -18.37 -0.41
CA LYS A 53 -10.82 -18.54 -1.87
C LYS A 53 -9.75 -17.67 -2.51
N VAL A 54 -9.62 -16.42 -2.08
CA VAL A 54 -8.52 -15.54 -2.50
C VAL A 54 -7.18 -16.15 -2.11
N TYR A 55 -7.04 -16.67 -0.88
CA TYR A 55 -5.81 -17.31 -0.42
C TYR A 55 -5.43 -18.53 -1.26
N GLU A 56 -6.37 -19.46 -1.47
CA GLU A 56 -6.18 -20.66 -2.30
C GLU A 56 -5.74 -20.27 -3.71
N ARG A 57 -6.51 -19.40 -4.37
CA ARG A 57 -6.26 -19.02 -5.77
C ARG A 57 -4.97 -18.22 -5.94
N PHE A 58 -4.69 -17.29 -5.04
CA PHE A 58 -3.46 -16.51 -5.09
C PHE A 58 -2.24 -17.41 -4.94
N ASN A 59 -2.26 -18.32 -3.97
CA ASN A 59 -1.13 -19.21 -3.71
C ASN A 59 -0.97 -20.32 -4.75
N GLU A 60 -2.03 -20.71 -5.45
CA GLU A 60 -1.96 -21.59 -6.61
C GLU A 60 -1.22 -20.91 -7.78
N LEU A 61 -1.46 -19.62 -7.99
CA LEU A 61 -0.90 -18.85 -9.11
C LEU A 61 0.45 -18.19 -8.81
N ASN A 62 0.74 -17.90 -7.54
CA ASN A 62 1.93 -17.18 -7.13
C ASN A 62 3.10 -18.14 -6.89
N VAL A 63 4.30 -17.73 -7.31
CA VAL A 63 5.53 -18.51 -7.12
C VAL A 63 5.84 -18.70 -5.63
N ARG A 64 5.49 -17.71 -4.80
CA ARG A 64 5.72 -17.74 -3.35
C ARG A 64 4.41 -17.86 -2.59
N GLN A 65 4.38 -18.77 -1.63
CA GLN A 65 3.26 -18.89 -0.71
C GLN A 65 3.23 -17.69 0.25
N ARG A 66 2.05 -17.09 0.43
CA ARG A 66 1.80 -16.03 1.42
C ARG A 66 0.73 -16.49 2.39
N ALA A 67 0.88 -16.13 3.65
CA ALA A 67 -0.13 -16.40 4.66
C ALA A 67 -1.37 -15.50 4.43
N LEU A 68 -2.55 -15.99 4.81
CA LEU A 68 -3.79 -15.22 4.68
C LEU A 68 -3.73 -13.85 5.37
N VAL A 69 -3.05 -13.77 6.52
CA VAL A 69 -2.85 -12.51 7.25
C VAL A 69 -2.03 -11.50 6.44
N GLU A 70 -1.03 -11.96 5.70
CA GLU A 70 -0.20 -11.11 4.85
C GLU A 70 -1.01 -10.57 3.67
N LEU A 71 -1.86 -11.40 3.05
CA LEU A 71 -2.76 -10.98 1.96
C LEU A 71 -3.73 -9.88 2.41
N LYS A 72 -4.38 -10.08 3.57
CA LYS A 72 -5.29 -9.08 4.16
C LYS A 72 -4.57 -7.77 4.46
N GLN A 73 -3.38 -7.84 5.05
CA GLN A 73 -2.57 -6.68 5.35
C GLN A 73 -2.14 -5.95 4.06
N GLN A 74 -1.70 -6.70 3.05
CA GLN A 74 -1.26 -6.13 1.78
C GLN A 74 -2.41 -5.44 1.04
N TRP A 75 -3.61 -6.01 1.06
CA TRP A 75 -4.81 -5.36 0.50
C TRP A 75 -5.10 -4.03 1.21
N ARG A 76 -5.08 -4.02 2.54
CA ARG A 76 -5.26 -2.78 3.33
C ARG A 76 -4.22 -1.72 2.94
N MET A 77 -2.95 -2.09 2.85
CA MET A 77 -1.87 -1.17 2.46
C MET A 77 -2.03 -0.67 1.02
N SER A 78 -2.41 -1.54 0.09
CA SER A 78 -2.64 -1.15 -1.31
C SER A 78 -3.72 -0.07 -1.44
N LYS A 79 -4.78 -0.11 -0.62
CA LYS A 79 -5.81 0.94 -0.60
C LYS A 79 -5.29 2.26 -0.02
N VAL A 80 -4.41 2.21 1.00
CA VAL A 80 -3.78 3.40 1.57
C VAL A 80 -2.86 4.05 0.54
N ASP A 81 -2.03 3.26 -0.13
CA ASP A 81 -1.13 3.73 -1.18
C ASP A 81 -1.92 4.38 -2.34
N ALA A 82 -3.02 3.76 -2.76
CA ALA A 82 -3.89 4.32 -3.80
C ALA A 82 -4.49 5.68 -3.38
N LYS A 83 -4.96 5.81 -2.13
CA LYS A 83 -5.46 7.10 -1.61
C LYS A 83 -4.38 8.18 -1.57
N LYS A 84 -3.16 7.80 -1.18
CA LYS A 84 -2.01 8.71 -1.19
C LYS A 84 -1.73 9.23 -2.60
N ILE A 85 -1.61 8.32 -3.57
CA ILE A 85 -1.41 8.66 -4.98
C ILE A 85 -2.53 9.60 -5.46
N MET A 86 -3.80 9.29 -5.22
CA MET A 86 -4.91 10.17 -5.62
C MET A 86 -4.84 11.55 -4.98
N SER A 87 -4.45 11.63 -3.69
CA SER A 87 -4.31 12.91 -3.00
C SER A 87 -3.17 13.77 -3.57
N GLU A 88 -2.03 13.16 -3.89
CA GLU A 88 -0.89 13.82 -4.52
C GLU A 88 -1.22 14.33 -5.93
N HIS A 89 -2.01 13.58 -6.70
CA HIS A 89 -2.47 14.01 -8.04
C HIS A 89 -3.54 15.11 -7.99
N ARG A 90 -4.29 15.22 -6.88
CA ARG A 90 -5.28 16.29 -6.67
C ARG A 90 -4.64 17.62 -6.29
N MET A 91 -3.39 17.62 -5.82
CA MET A 91 -2.66 18.85 -5.55
C MET A 91 -1.99 19.36 -6.84
N PRO A 92 -2.37 20.51 -7.42
CA PRO A 92 -1.53 21.15 -8.41
C PRO A 92 -0.17 21.42 -7.77
N LYS A 93 0.92 21.05 -8.45
CA LYS A 93 2.32 21.27 -8.01
C LYS A 93 2.72 22.76 -8.01
N THR A 94 1.84 23.68 -7.63
CA THR A 94 2.13 25.09 -7.46
C THR A 94 2.59 25.35 -6.03
N LYS A 95 3.88 25.07 -5.75
CA LYS A 95 4.81 25.86 -4.91
C LYS A 95 6.25 25.32 -5.07
N LEU A 96 6.73 25.19 -6.30
CA LEU A 96 8.17 25.12 -6.59
C LEU A 96 8.50 26.26 -7.55
N VAL A 97 8.85 27.43 -7.00
CA VAL A 97 9.72 28.51 -7.54
C VAL A 97 9.46 29.82 -6.78
N VAL A 98 10.01 29.99 -5.56
CA VAL A 98 10.52 31.30 -5.05
C VAL A 98 11.42 30.99 -3.85
N ALA A 99 12.66 30.55 -4.11
CA ALA A 99 13.80 30.67 -3.19
C ALA A 99 15.05 30.16 -3.90
N ALA A 100 15.41 30.80 -5.01
CA ALA A 100 16.73 30.65 -5.60
C ALA A 100 17.10 31.98 -6.28
N ASP A 101 17.85 32.77 -5.51
CA ASP A 101 19.00 33.53 -5.98
C ASP A 101 18.85 34.37 -7.26
N HIS A 102 18.67 35.68 -7.07
CA HIS A 102 19.09 36.68 -8.04
C HIS A 102 20.00 37.69 -7.34
N ARG A 103 21.24 37.27 -7.08
CA ARG A 103 22.39 38.18 -7.04
C ARG A 103 22.52 38.86 -8.41
N VAL A 104 22.04 40.10 -8.52
CA VAL A 104 22.39 41.00 -9.62
C VAL A 104 23.09 42.22 -9.02
N GLN A 105 24.43 42.18 -9.07
CA GLN A 105 25.24 43.40 -9.11
C GLN A 105 24.81 44.21 -10.35
N MET A 106 24.50 45.50 -10.21
CA MET A 106 24.85 46.57 -11.16
C MET A 106 24.82 47.91 -10.40
N LYS A 107 26.01 48.49 -10.17
CA LYS A 107 26.62 49.63 -10.90
C LYS A 107 26.10 50.99 -10.41
N THR A 108 27.03 51.69 -9.78
CA THR A 108 27.02 53.11 -9.41
C THR A 108 26.72 54.03 -10.60
N PRO A 109 26.18 55.23 -10.32
CA PRO A 109 26.60 56.43 -11.02
C PRO A 109 27.31 57.39 -10.05
N LEU A 110 28.58 57.66 -10.36
CA LEU A 110 29.34 58.80 -9.88
C LEU A 110 28.72 60.06 -10.51
N THR A 111 28.48 61.12 -9.73
CA THR A 111 28.80 62.51 -10.11
C THR A 111 28.62 63.47 -8.93
N TRP A 112 29.77 64.06 -8.56
CA TRP A 112 30.12 65.25 -7.77
C TRP A 112 29.53 65.45 -6.38
#